data_AF-A0A4Y9KV47-F1
#
_entry.id   AF-A0A4Y9KV47-F1
#
_cell.length_a   1.000
_cell.length_b   1.000
_cell.length_c   1.000
_cell.angle_alpha   90.00
_cell.angle_beta   90.00
_cell.angle_gamma   90.00
#
_symmetry.space_group_name_H-M   'P 1'
#
loop_
_entity.id
_entity.type
_entity.pdbx_description
1 polymer ?
#
loop_
_entity_poly.entity_id
_entity_poly.type
_entity_poly.pdbx_seq_one_letter_code
_entity_poly.pdbx_strand_id
1 'polypeptide(L)' 'MGRARTDRLGRLGLSAAKIKTLKHLAREITAERLNLDVLAEEDADAAHHTLISLPGIGPWTADVYLLFCLGHGDAWPAG' A
#
# COMPACT_ATOMS: atom_id res chain seq x y z
N MET A 1 4.86 -20.18 -1.13
CA MET A 1 4.53 -19.17 -2.17
C MET A 1 5.76 -18.86 -3.01
N GLY A 2 5.64 -18.78 -4.34
CA GLY A 2 6.77 -18.49 -5.25
C GLY A 2 7.04 -16.99 -5.41
N ARG A 3 8.30 -16.58 -5.46
CA ARG A 3 8.71 -15.17 -5.63
C ARG A 3 8.60 -14.74 -7.09
N ALA A 4 7.83 -13.69 -7.38
CA ALA A 4 7.74 -13.12 -8.72
C ALA A 4 9.03 -12.38 -9.13
N ARG A 5 9.58 -12.72 -10.31
CA ARG A 5 10.77 -12.05 -10.87
C ARG A 5 10.39 -10.67 -11.44
N THR A 6 11.31 -9.71 -11.34
CA THR A 6 11.08 -8.31 -11.77
C THR A 6 10.81 -8.21 -13.26
N ASP A 7 11.53 -8.96 -14.09
CA ASP A 7 11.37 -8.97 -15.55
C ASP A 7 9.97 -9.45 -15.95
N ARG A 8 9.44 -10.47 -15.27
CA ARG A 8 8.08 -10.97 -15.52
C ARG A 8 7.03 -9.92 -15.18
N LEU A 9 7.19 -9.21 -14.07
CA LEU A 9 6.30 -8.12 -13.67
C LEU A 9 6.37 -6.94 -14.66
N GLY A 10 7.55 -6.61 -15.16
CA GLY A 10 7.73 -5.57 -16.18
C GLY A 10 7.04 -5.92 -17.52
N ARG A 11 7.10 -7.19 -17.94
CA ARG A 11 6.38 -7.68 -19.13
C ARG A 11 4.85 -7.60 -19.00
N LEU A 12 4.31 -7.48 -17.78
CA LEU A 12 2.89 -7.24 -17.53
C LEU A 12 2.50 -5.75 -17.57
N GLY A 13 3.42 -4.85 -17.93
CA GLY A 13 3.16 -3.41 -18.04
C GLY A 13 3.33 -2.64 -16.73
N LEU A 14 3.85 -3.27 -15.67
CA LEU A 14 4.17 -2.55 -14.43
C LEU A 14 5.43 -1.71 -14.61
N SER A 15 5.35 -0.43 -14.21
CA SER A 15 6.54 0.43 -14.15
C SER A 15 7.53 -0.05 -13.08
N ALA A 16 8.79 0.35 -13.21
CA ALA A 16 9.81 0.02 -12.21
C ALA A 16 9.44 0.49 -10.80
N ALA A 17 8.81 1.67 -10.69
CA ALA A 17 8.32 2.21 -9.42
C ALA A 17 7.22 1.31 -8.82
N LYS A 18 6.20 0.93 -9.59
CA LYS A 18 5.14 0.03 -9.13
C LYS A 18 5.68 -1.33 -8.69
N ILE A 19 6.64 -1.88 -9.43
CA ILE A 19 7.28 -3.15 -9.06
C ILE A 19 8.03 -3.02 -7.73
N LYS A 20 8.77 -1.92 -7.52
CA LYS A 20 9.48 -1.66 -6.26
C LYS A 20 8.50 -1.58 -5.08
N THR A 21 7.43 -0.82 -5.21
CA THR A 21 6.39 -0.68 -4.17
C THR A 21 5.71 -2.02 -3.88
N LEU A 22 5.21 -2.74 -4.89
CA LEU A 22 4.55 -4.04 -4.70
C LEU A 22 5.46 -5.07 -4.02
N LYS A 23 6.73 -5.15 -4.43
CA LYS A 23 7.70 -6.05 -3.80
C LYS A 23 8.04 -5.66 -2.37
N HIS A 24 8.09 -4.36 -2.09
CA HIS A 24 8.28 -3.87 -0.73
C HIS A 24 7.09 -4.25 0.16
N LEU A 25 5.86 -3.93 -0.26
CA LEU A 25 4.64 -4.30 0.47
C LEU A 25 4.55 -5.80 0.75
N ALA A 26 4.78 -6.64 -0.27
CA ALA A 26 4.77 -8.08 -0.10
C ALA A 26 5.80 -8.55 0.94
N ARG A 27 6.97 -7.90 1.01
CA ARG A 27 8.01 -8.22 2.00
C ARG A 27 7.61 -7.76 3.41
N GLU A 28 7.03 -6.58 3.56
CA GLU A 28 6.59 -6.08 4.88
C GLU A 28 5.45 -6.94 5.44
N ILE A 29 4.50 -7.35 4.58
CA ILE A 29 3.39 -8.24 4.95
C ILE A 29 3.90 -9.64 5.32
N THR A 30 4.74 -10.24 4.48
CA THR A 30 5.27 -11.60 4.75
C THR A 30 6.17 -11.63 5.99
N ALA A 31 6.78 -10.50 6.35
CA ALA A 31 7.60 -10.38 7.55
C ALA A 31 6.82 -9.85 8.77
N GLU A 32 5.50 -9.79 8.68
CA GLU A 32 4.58 -9.35 9.75
C GLU A 32 4.87 -7.93 10.29
N ARG A 33 5.57 -7.09 9.51
CA ARG A 33 5.79 -5.67 9.82
C ARG A 33 4.67 -4.76 9.31
N LEU A 34 3.85 -5.26 8.40
CA LEU A 34 2.61 -4.63 7.95
C LEU A 34 1.50 -5.66 8.06
N ASN A 35 0.53 -5.42 8.94
CA ASN A 35 -0.66 -6.25 9.08
C ASN A 35 -1.86 -5.49 8.51
N LEU A 36 -2.43 -5.98 7.41
CA LEU A 36 -3.55 -5.32 6.74
C LEU A 36 -4.86 -5.46 7.51
N ASP A 37 -5.03 -6.52 8.29
CA ASP A 37 -6.22 -6.70 9.13
C ASP A 37 -6.19 -5.71 10.29
N VAL A 38 -5.02 -5.49 10.90
CA VAL A 38 -4.85 -4.45 11.93
C VAL A 38 -5.03 -3.06 11.33
N LEU A 39 -4.44 -2.80 10.16
CA LEU A 39 -4.59 -1.51 9.46
C LEU A 39 -6.06 -1.16 9.16
N ALA A 40 -6.90 -2.16 8.89
CA ALA A 40 -8.32 -1.96 8.62
C ALA A 40 -9.14 -1.57 9.86
N GLU A 41 -8.62 -1.81 11.06
CA GLU A 41 -9.26 -1.49 12.34
C GLU A 41 -8.65 -0.23 12.99
N GLU A 42 -7.59 0.35 12.40
CA GLU A 42 -6.98 1.59 12.88
C GLU A 42 -7.86 2.81 12.56
N ASP A 43 -7.72 3.86 13.38
CA ASP A 43 -8.29 5.17 13.05
C ASP A 43 -7.68 5.71 11.74
N ALA A 44 -8.46 6.47 10.96
CA ALA A 44 -8.06 6.94 9.64
C ALA A 44 -6.69 7.63 9.61
N ASP A 45 -6.41 8.50 10.60
CA ASP A 45 -5.13 9.21 10.72
C ASP A 45 -3.96 8.25 10.97
N ALA A 46 -4.14 7.25 11.84
CA ALA A 46 -3.11 6.26 12.14
C ALA A 46 -2.82 5.39 10.90
N ALA A 47 -3.88 4.89 10.26
CA ALA A 47 -3.75 4.12 9.03
C ALA A 47 -3.12 4.94 7.89
N HIS A 48 -3.48 6.22 7.76
CA HIS A 48 -2.87 7.16 6.82
C HIS A 48 -1.36 7.26 7.06
N HIS A 49 -0.94 7.52 8.31
CA HIS A 49 0.47 7.63 8.68
C HIS A 49 1.25 6.34 8.40
N THR A 50 0.66 5.19 8.70
CA THR A 50 1.24 3.88 8.38
C THR A 50 1.43 3.74 6.86
N LEU A 51 0.42 4.07 6.06
CA LEU A 51 0.46 3.96 4.60
C LEU A 51 1.52 4.86 3.97
N ILE A 52 1.58 6.15 4.33
CA ILE A 52 2.55 7.09 3.75
C ILE A 52 4.00 6.82 4.18
N SER A 53 4.21 6.04 5.24
CA SER A 53 5.54 5.58 5.62
C SER A 53 6.12 4.56 4.62
N LEU A 54 5.27 3.96 3.79
CA LEU A 54 5.63 2.93 2.83
C LEU A 54 6.13 3.56 1.51
N PRO A 55 7.31 3.16 0.99
CA PRO A 55 7.90 3.75 -0.20
C PRO A 55 7.02 3.57 -1.44
N GLY A 56 6.66 4.72 -2.04
CA GLY A 56 5.81 4.79 -3.24
C GLY A 56 4.31 4.86 -2.94
N ILE A 57 3.93 5.01 -1.67
CA ILE A 57 2.58 5.43 -1.27
C ILE A 57 2.68 6.88 -0.78
N GLY A 58 2.02 7.80 -1.49
CA GLY A 58 1.89 9.20 -1.07
C GLY A 58 0.54 9.48 -0.42
N PRO A 59 0.33 10.68 0.16
CA PRO A 59 -0.91 11.05 0.85
C PRO A 59 -2.16 10.76 0.04
N TRP A 60 -2.19 11.22 -1.21
CA TRP A 60 -3.31 10.97 -2.12
C TRP A 60 -3.63 9.48 -2.31
N THR A 61 -2.62 8.62 -2.42
CA THR A 61 -2.83 7.16 -2.57
C THR A 61 -3.31 6.53 -1.27
N ALA A 62 -2.80 6.99 -0.13
CA ALA A 62 -3.26 6.55 1.18
C ALA A 62 -4.73 6.90 1.38
N ASP A 63 -5.11 8.16 1.15
CA ASP A 63 -6.49 8.64 1.30
C ASP A 63 -7.46 7.87 0.40
N VAL A 64 -7.10 7.65 -0.87
CA VAL A 64 -7.92 6.84 -1.80
C VAL A 64 -8.11 5.42 -1.28
N TYR A 65 -7.06 4.80 -0.73
CA TYR A 65 -7.17 3.46 -0.17
C TYR A 65 -8.05 3.44 1.10
N LEU A 66 -7.88 4.40 2.00
CA LEU A 66 -8.70 4.53 3.20
C LEU A 66 -10.19 4.73 2.84
N LEU A 67 -10.47 5.64 1.90
CA LEU A 67 -11.83 5.95 1.49
C LEU A 67 -12.52 4.78 0.77
N PHE A 68 -11.87 4.18 -0.23
CA PHE A 68 -12.50 3.21 -1.12
C PHE A 68 -12.29 1.76 -0.73
N CYS A 69 -11.22 1.44 0.01
CA CYS A 69 -10.92 0.07 0.41
C CYS A 69 -11.23 -0.21 1.88
N LEU A 70 -11.00 0.75 2.78
CA LEU A 70 -11.25 0.57 4.22
C LEU A 70 -12.56 1.25 4.70
N GLY A 71 -13.13 2.16 3.91
CA GLY A 71 -14.42 2.79 4.20
C GLY A 71 -14.36 3.98 5.16
N HIS A 72 -13.18 4.58 5.38
CA HIS A 72 -13.05 5.82 6.14
C HIS A 72 -13.64 6.99 5.34
N GLY A 73 -14.90 7.34 5.62
CA GLY A 73 -15.64 8.36 4.89
C GLY A 73 -15.11 9.79 5.05
N ASP A 74 -14.21 10.02 6.00
CA ASP A 74 -13.52 11.29 6.28
C ASP A 74 -12.14 11.41 5.62
N ALA A 75 -11.58 10.32 5.07
CA ALA A 75 -10.29 10.29 4.39
C ALA A 75 -10.36 10.84 2.95
N TRP A 76 -10.86 12.06 2.79
CA TRP A 76 -10.99 12.67 1.47
C TRP A 76 -9.61 13.10 0.92
N PRO A 77 -9.18 12.58 -0.25
CA PRO A 77 -7.86 12.91 -0.79
C PRO A 77 -7.75 14.41 -1.08
N ALA A 78 -6.81 15.08 -0.41
CA ALA A 78 -6.47 16.45 -0.74
C ALA A 78 -5.66 16.49 -2.05
N GLY A 79 -6.13 17.29 -3.00
CA GLY A 79 -5.50 17.52 -4.32
C GLY A 79 -5.69 18.96 -4.75
#